data_AF-A0AA51MJC3-F1
#
_entry.id   AF-A0AA51MJC3-F1
#
_cell.length_a   1.000
_cell.length_b   1.000
_cell.length_c   1.000
_cell.angle_alpha   90.00
_cell.angle_beta   90.00
_cell.angle_gamma   90.00
#
_symmetry.space_group_name_H-M   'P 1'
#
loop_
_entity.id
_entity.type
_entity.pdbx_description
1 polymer ?
#
loop_
_entity_poly.entity_id
_entity_poly.type
_entity_poly.pdbx_seq_one_letter_code
_entity_poly.pdbx_strand_id
1 'polypeptide(L)'
;MANPRLIWTIAFAEQVNAMQAEQPFPTPRHALEPETISLRETLGEYWHGIHYLMCGQVWSGEFPDAFLIDGGSYVGDVDLGYGPARAFESCEVKHIAQALQNKTPDSLARHFDANQMLDDDIYPQIWDGNDQALADCLNRFKAMQHFMRHVAENNLGLTIYLQATH
;
A
#
# COMPACT_ATOMS: atom_id res chain seq x y z
N MET A 1 48.09 13.18 -16.47
CA MET A 1 46.78 12.70 -16.96
C MET A 1 45.82 12.81 -15.78
N ALA A 2 44.78 13.64 -15.88
CA ALA A 2 43.83 13.83 -14.77
C ALA A 2 42.88 12.63 -14.71
N ASN A 3 42.82 11.97 -13.55
CA ASN A 3 41.98 10.77 -13.36
C ASN A 3 40.54 11.20 -13.06
N PRO A 4 39.57 10.92 -13.95
CA PRO A 4 38.18 11.25 -13.65
C PRO A 4 37.65 10.36 -12.53
N ARG A 5 36.81 10.96 -11.69
CA ARG A 5 36.07 10.26 -10.63
C ARG A 5 34.58 10.35 -10.91
N LEU A 6 33.93 9.19 -10.85
CA LEU A 6 32.50 9.08 -10.96
C LEU A 6 31.92 9.16 -9.55
N ILE A 7 31.11 10.20 -9.30
CA ILE A 7 30.43 10.46 -8.04
C ILE A 7 28.96 10.63 -8.36
N TRP A 8 28.11 9.97 -7.56
CA TRP A 8 26.67 9.93 -7.74
C TRP A 8 26.06 10.37 -6.41
N THR A 9 25.15 11.32 -6.46
CA THR A 9 24.44 11.84 -5.30
C THR A 9 22.97 11.88 -5.65
N ILE A 10 22.12 11.50 -4.70
CA ILE A 10 20.67 11.64 -4.85
C ILE A 10 20.35 13.13 -4.76
N ALA A 11 19.76 13.67 -5.82
CA ALA A 11 19.27 15.04 -5.87
C ALA A 11 17.75 15.04 -5.97
N PHE A 12 17.09 15.80 -5.10
CA PHE A 12 15.66 16.04 -5.20
C PHE A 12 15.36 17.07 -6.30
N ALA A 13 14.16 17.05 -6.89
CA ALA A 13 13.80 17.92 -8.02
C ALA A 13 14.03 19.41 -7.71
N GLU A 14 13.78 19.82 -6.47
CA GLU A 14 14.03 21.19 -5.98
C GLU A 14 15.53 21.54 -5.95
N GLN A 15 16.38 20.58 -5.60
CA GLN A 15 17.84 20.76 -5.63
C GLN A 15 18.36 20.86 -7.05
N VAL A 16 17.80 20.08 -7.99
CA VAL A 16 18.14 20.17 -9.41
C VAL A 16 17.76 21.55 -9.98
N ASN A 17 16.58 22.05 -9.63
CA ASN A 17 16.11 23.38 -10.04
C ASN A 17 16.93 24.51 -9.40
N ALA A 18 17.34 24.35 -8.13
CA ALA A 18 18.21 25.30 -7.44
C ALA A 18 19.65 25.28 -7.96
N MET A 19 20.16 24.13 -8.44
CA MET A 19 21.49 24.03 -9.06
C MET A 19 21.56 24.72 -10.42
N GLN A 20 20.42 24.90 -11.10
CA GLN A 20 20.32 25.59 -12.38
C GLN A 20 20.19 27.12 -12.24
N ALA A 21 19.83 27.62 -11.05
CA ALA A 21 19.68 29.03 -10.77
C ALA A 21 20.81 29.51 -9.84
N GLU A 22 21.82 30.18 -10.39
CA GLU A 22 22.90 30.75 -9.58
C GLU A 22 22.39 31.82 -8.57
N GLN A 23 22.83 31.70 -7.31
CA GLN A 23 22.92 32.70 -6.22
C GLN A 23 21.70 32.85 -5.25
N PRO A 24 21.96 33.21 -3.97
CA PRO A 24 21.64 32.37 -2.83
C PRO A 24 20.60 33.00 -1.90
N PHE A 25 19.74 32.21 -1.28
CA PHE A 25 18.86 32.73 -0.23
C PHE A 25 18.59 31.70 0.88
N PRO A 26 18.24 32.21 2.08
CA PRO A 26 18.91 31.90 3.32
C PRO A 26 18.18 30.79 4.08
N THR A 27 18.80 30.38 5.20
CA THR A 27 18.41 29.29 6.09
C THR A 27 16.89 29.11 6.24
N PRO A 28 16.34 27.90 6.02
CA PRO A 28 14.93 27.66 6.26
C PRO A 28 14.62 27.84 7.75
N ARG A 29 13.81 28.86 8.06
CA ARG A 29 13.01 28.86 9.29
C ARG A 29 11.91 27.82 9.12
N HIS A 30 12.16 26.64 9.66
CA HIS A 30 11.28 25.77 10.42
C HIS A 30 11.96 24.40 10.38
N ALA A 31 12.31 23.88 11.53
CA ALA A 31 12.56 22.45 11.69
C ALA A 31 11.21 21.76 11.45
N LEU A 32 10.88 21.53 10.17
CA LEU A 32 9.97 20.46 9.78
C LEU A 32 10.81 19.21 9.92
N GLU A 33 10.68 18.52 11.05
CA GLU A 33 11.13 17.14 11.07
C GLU A 33 10.40 16.44 9.92
N PRO A 34 11.13 15.89 8.93
CA PRO A 34 10.48 15.25 7.80
C PRO A 34 9.63 14.12 8.36
N GLU A 35 8.33 14.18 8.09
CA GLU A 35 7.41 13.08 8.37
C GLU A 35 8.05 11.82 7.78
N THR A 36 8.32 10.81 8.60
CA THR A 36 9.03 9.62 8.15
C THR A 36 8.17 8.91 7.12
N ILE A 37 8.48 9.11 5.84
CA ILE A 37 7.79 8.45 4.74
C ILE A 37 8.12 6.96 4.82
N SER A 38 7.14 6.14 5.22
CA SER A 38 7.27 4.70 5.07
C SER A 38 7.04 4.33 3.61
N LEU A 39 8.09 3.87 2.94
CA LEU A 39 8.02 3.38 1.54
C LEU A 39 7.43 1.97 1.44
N ARG A 40 7.01 1.37 2.56
CA ARG A 40 6.44 0.03 2.66
C ARG A 40 5.36 -0.01 3.73
N GLU A 41 4.24 -0.67 3.43
CA GLU A 41 3.18 -0.96 4.38
C GLU A 41 2.88 -2.47 4.37
N THR A 42 2.40 -3.02 5.48
CA THR A 42 2.01 -4.44 5.55
C THR A 42 0.67 -4.63 6.23
N LEU A 43 -0.17 -5.48 5.64
CA LEU A 43 -1.43 -5.92 6.23
C LEU A 43 -1.25 -7.13 7.15
N GLY A 44 -0.01 -7.65 7.28
CA GLY A 44 0.25 -8.89 7.99
C GLY A 44 -0.60 -10.04 7.46
N GLU A 45 -1.07 -10.89 8.37
CA GLU A 45 -1.94 -12.02 8.07
C GLU A 45 -3.40 -11.64 7.75
N TYR A 46 -3.79 -10.38 8.00
CA TYR A 46 -5.18 -9.92 7.87
C TYR A 46 -5.57 -9.49 6.44
N TRP A 47 -4.70 -9.65 5.45
CA TRP A 47 -4.90 -9.15 4.09
C TRP A 47 -6.19 -9.68 3.44
N HIS A 48 -6.50 -10.97 3.62
CA HIS A 48 -7.67 -11.60 3.00
C HIS A 48 -8.95 -11.20 3.73
N GLY A 49 -8.94 -11.14 5.07
CA GLY A 49 -10.01 -10.51 5.84
C GLY A 49 -10.30 -9.07 5.40
N ILE A 50 -9.26 -8.24 5.22
CA ILE A 50 -9.44 -6.85 4.76
C ILE A 50 -10.03 -6.82 3.33
N HIS A 51 -9.59 -7.68 2.42
CA HIS A 51 -10.20 -7.83 1.09
C HIS A 51 -11.71 -8.14 1.18
N TYR A 52 -12.06 -9.15 1.98
CA TYR A 52 -13.45 -9.53 2.19
C TYR A 52 -14.27 -8.38 2.78
N LEU A 53 -13.75 -7.65 3.77
CA LEU A 53 -14.47 -6.51 4.33
C LEU A 53 -14.65 -5.35 3.34
N MET A 54 -13.73 -5.17 2.37
CA MET A 54 -13.83 -4.11 1.38
C MET A 54 -14.90 -4.36 0.31
N CYS A 55 -15.13 -5.61 -0.09
CA CYS A 55 -15.98 -5.94 -1.25
C CYS A 55 -17.00 -7.06 -1.04
N GLY A 56 -16.97 -7.75 0.11
CA GLY A 56 -17.86 -8.87 0.43
C GLY A 56 -17.64 -10.09 -0.46
N GLN A 57 -16.44 -10.25 -1.03
CA GLN A 57 -16.06 -11.35 -1.90
C GLN A 57 -14.85 -12.07 -1.32
N VAL A 58 -14.78 -13.39 -1.52
CA VAL A 58 -13.78 -14.27 -0.90
C VAL A 58 -12.47 -14.18 -1.70
N TRP A 59 -12.42 -14.79 -2.88
CA TRP A 59 -11.24 -14.83 -3.76
C TRP A 59 -11.50 -14.13 -5.11
N SER A 60 -12.43 -13.17 -5.12
CA SER A 60 -12.95 -12.54 -6.33
C SER A 60 -13.31 -11.09 -6.11
N GLY A 61 -13.82 -10.44 -7.15
CA GLY A 61 -14.25 -9.05 -7.12
C GLY A 61 -13.68 -8.31 -8.31
N GLU A 62 -14.01 -7.02 -8.40
CA GLU A 62 -13.61 -6.19 -9.53
C GLU A 62 -12.61 -5.12 -9.07
N PHE A 63 -11.73 -4.75 -9.99
CA PHE A 63 -10.89 -3.57 -9.80
C PHE A 63 -11.77 -2.31 -9.70
N PRO A 64 -11.51 -1.39 -8.76
CA PRO A 64 -10.33 -1.31 -7.89
C PRO A 64 -10.43 -2.03 -6.53
N ASP A 65 -11.61 -2.51 -6.14
CA ASP A 65 -11.85 -3.02 -4.79
C ASP A 65 -11.14 -4.35 -4.49
N ALA A 66 -10.87 -5.16 -5.52
CA ALA A 66 -10.19 -6.45 -5.40
C ALA A 66 -8.66 -6.40 -5.58
N PHE A 67 -8.03 -5.21 -5.59
CA PHE A 67 -6.62 -5.05 -5.98
C PHE A 67 -5.62 -5.89 -5.15
N LEU A 68 -5.96 -6.22 -3.90
CA LEU A 68 -5.15 -7.07 -3.01
C LEU A 68 -4.99 -8.50 -3.56
N ILE A 69 -5.98 -8.99 -4.32
CA ILE A 69 -5.99 -10.34 -4.90
C ILE A 69 -5.64 -10.30 -6.38
N ASP A 70 -6.24 -9.38 -7.15
CA ASP A 70 -6.13 -9.37 -8.61
C ASP A 70 -5.85 -7.96 -9.18
N GLY A 71 -5.45 -7.87 -10.45
CA GLY A 71 -5.10 -6.64 -11.16
C GLY A 71 -3.61 -6.33 -11.24
N GLY A 72 -3.28 -5.23 -11.90
CA GLY A 72 -1.89 -4.86 -12.19
C GLY A 72 -1.21 -5.81 -13.17
N SER A 73 0.11 -5.68 -13.29
CA SER A 73 0.96 -6.51 -14.17
C SER A 73 2.00 -7.27 -13.38
N TYR A 74 2.29 -8.52 -13.76
CA TYR A 74 3.33 -9.32 -13.10
C TYR A 74 4.72 -8.67 -13.25
N VAL A 75 5.50 -8.72 -12.17
CA VAL A 75 6.89 -8.29 -12.11
C VAL A 75 7.78 -9.52 -12.03
N GLY A 76 8.35 -9.91 -13.17
CA GLY A 76 9.14 -11.14 -13.27
C GLY A 76 8.30 -12.41 -13.16
N ASP A 77 8.96 -13.52 -12.86
CA ASP A 77 8.42 -14.88 -12.84
C ASP A 77 8.68 -15.64 -11.53
N VAL A 78 9.29 -14.98 -10.54
CA VAL A 78 9.62 -15.59 -9.24
C VAL A 78 8.37 -15.71 -8.39
N ASP A 79 7.99 -16.95 -8.08
CA ASP A 79 6.91 -17.25 -7.13
C ASP A 79 7.35 -16.97 -5.68
N LEU A 80 6.59 -16.12 -4.98
CA LEU A 80 6.82 -15.73 -3.59
C LEU A 80 5.91 -16.50 -2.60
N GLY A 81 5.17 -17.49 -3.08
CA GLY A 81 4.27 -18.36 -2.32
C GLY A 81 2.83 -18.32 -2.84
N TYR A 82 2.45 -17.21 -3.47
CA TYR A 82 1.12 -17.01 -4.09
C TYR A 82 1.26 -16.41 -5.50
N GLY A 83 2.33 -16.78 -6.20
CA GLY A 83 2.69 -16.27 -7.51
C GLY A 83 3.66 -15.07 -7.48
N PRO A 84 3.96 -14.50 -8.66
CA PRO A 84 4.86 -13.36 -8.78
C PRO A 84 4.29 -12.09 -8.15
N ALA A 85 5.18 -11.16 -7.82
CA ALA A 85 4.78 -9.80 -7.44
C ALA A 85 4.00 -9.14 -8.59
N ARG A 86 3.08 -8.24 -8.25
CA ARG A 86 2.28 -7.44 -9.19
C ARG A 86 2.61 -5.96 -9.01
N ALA A 87 2.67 -5.22 -10.11
CA ALA A 87 2.85 -3.78 -10.13
C ALA A 87 1.62 -3.07 -10.69
N PHE A 88 1.31 -1.93 -10.11
CA PHE A 88 0.27 -1.01 -10.56
C PHE A 88 0.90 0.32 -10.95
N GLU A 89 0.48 0.85 -12.09
CA GLU A 89 0.88 2.18 -12.53
C GLU A 89 0.26 3.27 -11.65
N SER A 90 0.83 4.48 -11.69
CA SER A 90 0.35 5.59 -10.85
C SER A 90 -1.09 6.00 -11.14
N CYS A 91 -1.60 5.77 -12.35
CA CYS A 91 -3.00 5.99 -12.70
C CYS A 91 -3.94 4.97 -12.03
N GLU A 92 -3.54 3.70 -11.99
CA GLU A 92 -4.27 2.63 -11.30
C GLU A 92 -4.26 2.85 -9.79
N VAL A 93 -3.10 3.23 -9.22
CA VAL A 93 -2.97 3.58 -7.80
C VAL A 93 -3.93 4.70 -7.41
N LYS A 94 -4.07 5.73 -8.24
CA LYS A 94 -5.05 6.82 -7.98
C LYS A 94 -6.49 6.31 -7.96
N HIS A 95 -6.83 5.39 -8.88
CA HIS A 95 -8.16 4.78 -8.90
C HIS A 95 -8.41 3.95 -7.63
N ILE A 96 -7.43 3.15 -7.21
CA ILE A 96 -7.49 2.41 -5.94
C ILE A 96 -7.63 3.36 -4.75
N ALA A 97 -6.77 4.38 -4.64
CA ALA A 97 -6.80 5.32 -3.54
C ALA A 97 -8.14 6.06 -3.43
N GLN A 98 -8.75 6.43 -4.57
CA GLN A 98 -10.07 7.05 -4.59
C GLN A 98 -11.17 6.09 -4.10
N ALA A 99 -11.14 4.83 -4.52
CA ALA A 99 -12.09 3.82 -4.04
C ALA A 99 -11.94 3.55 -2.54
N LEU A 100 -10.70 3.48 -2.04
CA LEU A 100 -10.41 3.31 -0.63
C LEU A 100 -10.90 4.48 0.22
N GLN A 101 -10.78 5.74 -0.26
CA GLN A 101 -11.25 6.92 0.48
C GLN A 101 -12.77 6.95 0.71
N ASN A 102 -13.55 6.31 -0.17
CA ASN A 102 -15.00 6.23 -0.04
C ASN A 102 -15.48 5.20 0.99
N LYS A 103 -14.58 4.33 1.47
CA LYS A 103 -14.90 3.28 2.44
C LYS A 103 -14.63 3.76 3.87
N THR A 104 -15.59 3.54 4.75
CA THR A 104 -15.54 3.90 6.18
C THR A 104 -15.41 2.65 7.06
N PRO A 105 -14.93 2.78 8.30
CA PRO A 105 -14.91 1.65 9.25
C PRO A 105 -16.27 0.95 9.37
N ASP A 106 -17.35 1.72 9.46
CA ASP A 106 -18.72 1.20 9.53
C ASP A 106 -19.14 0.46 8.26
N SER A 107 -18.63 0.85 7.09
CA SER A 107 -18.90 0.14 5.84
C SER A 107 -18.20 -1.23 5.78
N LEU A 108 -16.98 -1.32 6.31
CA LEU A 108 -16.23 -2.57 6.39
C LEU A 108 -16.82 -3.49 7.46
N ALA A 109 -17.15 -2.95 8.63
CA ALA A 109 -17.71 -3.72 9.74
C ALA A 109 -19.04 -4.40 9.38
N ARG A 110 -19.80 -3.88 8.40
CA ARG A 110 -21.03 -4.52 7.91
C ARG A 110 -20.81 -5.87 7.21
N HIS A 111 -19.61 -6.12 6.71
CA HIS A 111 -19.27 -7.42 6.12
C HIS A 111 -18.62 -8.38 7.14
N PHE A 112 -18.37 -7.93 8.37
CA PHE A 112 -17.71 -8.78 9.36
C PHE A 112 -18.72 -9.72 10.03
N ASP A 113 -18.60 -11.00 9.71
CA ASP A 113 -19.26 -12.10 10.40
C ASP A 113 -18.22 -13.20 10.61
N ALA A 114 -17.81 -13.41 11.86
CA ALA A 114 -16.72 -14.32 12.18
C ALA A 114 -17.01 -15.78 11.76
N ASN A 115 -18.25 -16.23 11.92
CA ASN A 115 -18.61 -17.59 11.55
C ASN A 115 -18.64 -17.75 10.04
N GLN A 116 -19.25 -16.79 9.33
CA GLN A 116 -19.29 -16.81 7.88
C GLN A 116 -17.88 -16.73 7.27
N MET A 117 -17.00 -15.91 7.83
CA MET A 117 -15.61 -15.80 7.37
C MET A 117 -14.81 -17.10 7.57
N LEU A 118 -15.12 -17.89 8.61
CA LEU A 118 -14.55 -19.24 8.76
C LEU A 118 -15.12 -20.21 7.74
N ASP A 119 -16.45 -20.22 7.58
CA ASP A 119 -17.15 -21.09 6.63
C ASP A 119 -16.72 -20.83 5.18
N ASP A 120 -16.39 -19.58 4.84
CA ASP A 120 -15.90 -19.16 3.52
C ASP A 120 -14.38 -19.33 3.34
N ASP A 121 -13.70 -19.98 4.29
CA ASP A 121 -12.24 -20.20 4.28
C ASP A 121 -11.42 -18.89 4.15
N ILE A 122 -11.90 -17.79 4.74
CA ILE A 122 -11.17 -16.51 4.75
C ILE A 122 -9.92 -16.64 5.62
N TYR A 123 -8.77 -16.26 5.07
CA TYR A 123 -7.50 -16.31 5.78
C TYR A 123 -7.31 -15.06 6.67
N PRO A 124 -6.84 -15.20 7.92
CA PRO A 124 -6.46 -16.44 8.59
C PRO A 124 -7.66 -17.10 9.28
N GLN A 125 -7.59 -18.41 9.50
CA GLN A 125 -8.63 -19.21 10.16
C GLN A 125 -8.66 -18.99 11.69
N ILE A 126 -8.89 -17.75 12.12
CA ILE A 126 -8.81 -17.30 13.53
C ILE A 126 -9.98 -16.39 13.97
N TRP A 127 -11.05 -16.30 13.18
CA TRP A 127 -12.06 -15.25 13.32
C TRP A 127 -12.99 -15.38 14.54
N ASP A 128 -13.35 -16.59 14.95
CA ASP A 128 -14.33 -16.89 16.03
C ASP A 128 -13.74 -16.84 17.45
N GLY A 129 -12.41 -16.79 17.57
CA GLY A 129 -11.68 -16.77 18.85
C GLY A 129 -10.88 -15.50 19.10
N ASN A 130 -10.96 -14.51 18.21
CA ASN A 130 -10.20 -13.26 18.30
C ASN A 130 -11.13 -12.05 18.35
N ASP A 131 -11.48 -11.62 19.57
CA ASP A 131 -12.32 -10.44 19.83
C ASP A 131 -11.74 -9.14 19.23
N GLN A 132 -10.43 -9.13 18.94
CA GLN A 132 -9.73 -7.97 18.38
C GLN A 132 -9.66 -8.00 16.83
N ALA A 133 -10.06 -9.10 16.18
CA ALA A 133 -9.85 -9.32 14.74
C ALA A 133 -10.41 -8.19 13.87
N LEU A 134 -11.66 -7.77 14.12
CA LEU A 134 -12.26 -6.65 13.38
C LEU A 134 -11.46 -5.36 13.59
N ALA A 135 -11.11 -5.05 14.83
CA ALA A 135 -10.36 -3.83 15.13
C ALA A 135 -8.96 -3.84 14.51
N ASP A 136 -8.29 -5.00 14.46
CA ASP A 136 -7.00 -5.16 13.78
C ASP A 136 -7.14 -4.97 12.26
N CYS A 137 -8.16 -5.55 11.63
CA CYS A 137 -8.49 -5.28 10.22
C CYS A 137 -8.71 -3.79 9.97
N LEU A 138 -9.49 -3.12 10.81
CA LEU A 138 -9.82 -1.70 10.64
C LEU A 138 -8.59 -0.79 10.84
N ASN A 139 -7.75 -1.08 11.82
CA ASN A 139 -6.50 -0.34 12.05
C ASN A 139 -5.54 -0.45 10.86
N ARG A 140 -5.40 -1.66 10.31
CA ARG A 140 -4.56 -1.91 9.13
C ARG A 140 -5.13 -1.32 7.86
N PHE A 141 -6.44 -1.40 7.68
CA PHE A 141 -7.14 -0.73 6.59
C PHE A 141 -6.90 0.79 6.62
N LYS A 142 -6.98 1.41 7.81
CA LYS A 142 -6.69 2.83 7.97
C LYS A 142 -5.24 3.17 7.63
N ALA A 143 -4.27 2.36 8.06
CA ALA A 143 -2.87 2.53 7.68
C ALA A 143 -2.70 2.44 6.14
N MET A 144 -3.35 1.46 5.51
CA MET A 144 -3.37 1.31 4.04
C MET A 144 -4.01 2.52 3.34
N GLN A 145 -5.11 3.08 3.85
CA GLN A 145 -5.70 4.30 3.31
C GLN A 145 -4.71 5.47 3.34
N HIS A 146 -4.00 5.65 4.46
CA HIS A 146 -2.98 6.69 4.60
C HIS A 146 -1.82 6.47 3.63
N PHE A 147 -1.31 5.24 3.54
CA PHE A 147 -0.24 4.87 2.61
C PHE A 147 -0.66 5.10 1.16
N MET A 148 -1.80 4.57 0.72
CA MET A 148 -2.27 4.68 -0.67
C MET A 148 -2.56 6.12 -1.08
N ARG A 149 -3.05 6.96 -0.16
CA ARG A 149 -3.21 8.38 -0.40
C ARG A 149 -1.86 9.05 -0.67
N HIS A 150 -0.84 8.76 0.15
CA HIS A 150 0.50 9.31 -0.06
C HIS A 150 1.10 8.87 -1.41
N VAL A 151 0.98 7.58 -1.77
CA VAL A 151 1.46 7.06 -3.06
C VAL A 151 0.75 7.76 -4.23
N ALA A 152 -0.58 7.96 -4.13
CA ALA A 152 -1.38 8.61 -5.16
C ALA A 152 -1.06 10.11 -5.32
N GLU A 153 -0.93 10.86 -4.21
CA GLU A 153 -0.61 12.29 -4.20
C GLU A 153 0.77 12.58 -4.81
N ASN A 154 1.72 11.64 -4.67
CA ASN A 154 3.07 11.75 -5.20
C ASN A 154 3.23 11.12 -6.60
N ASN A 155 2.15 10.67 -7.25
CA ASN A 155 2.18 10.03 -8.58
C ASN A 155 3.07 8.79 -8.67
N LEU A 156 3.16 8.01 -7.58
CA LEU A 156 3.99 6.81 -7.51
C LEU A 156 3.20 5.57 -7.96
N GLY A 157 3.93 4.56 -8.44
CA GLY A 157 3.40 3.21 -8.66
C GLY A 157 3.41 2.39 -7.36
N LEU A 158 2.73 1.24 -7.37
CA LEU A 158 2.69 0.30 -6.25
C LEU A 158 3.21 -1.05 -6.70
N THR A 159 4.00 -1.72 -5.86
CA THR A 159 4.28 -3.16 -6.01
C THR A 159 3.67 -3.90 -4.83
N ILE A 160 2.92 -4.96 -5.11
CA ILE A 160 2.30 -5.84 -4.12
C ILE A 160 2.78 -7.27 -4.34
N TYR A 161 2.99 -7.99 -3.25
CA TYR A 161 3.25 -9.42 -3.28
C TYR A 161 2.74 -10.04 -1.98
N LEU A 162 2.34 -11.30 -2.08
CA LEU A 162 2.04 -12.14 -0.92
C LEU A 162 3.21 -13.10 -0.74
N GLN A 163 3.70 -13.18 0.50
CA GLN A 163 4.75 -14.09 0.89
C GLN A 163 4.17 -15.12 1.86
N ALA A 164 4.48 -16.40 1.65
CA ALA A 164 4.17 -17.43 2.64
C ALA A 164 4.96 -17.19 3.93
N THR A 165 4.27 -17.20 5.08
CA THR A 165 4.91 -17.22 6.40
C THR A 165 5.47 -18.62 6.64
N HIS A 166 6.79 -18.75 6.79
CA HIS A 166 7.46 -20.00 7.19
C HIS A 166 7.37 -20.23 8.69
#